data_AF-A0A2N5M5S4-F1
#
_entry.id   AF-A0A2N5M5S4-F1
#
_cell.length_a   1.000
_cell.length_b   1.000
_cell.length_c   1.000
_cell.angle_alpha   90.00
_cell.angle_beta   90.00
_cell.angle_gamma   90.00
#
_symmetry.space_group_name_H-M   'P 1'
#
loop_
_entity.id
_entity.type
_entity.pdbx_description
1 polymer ?
#
loop_
_entity_poly.entity_id
_entity_poly.type
_entity_poly.pdbx_seq_one_letter_code
_entity_poly.pdbx_strand_id
1 'polypeptide(L)'
;MIGKEIKRIRQKKGYSISKLAKMADVSKSYLSQIERGLQTNPSLQFLMKISKPLDTNFENLFVENKHITGIGDDLDEEWKLLITQAINAGMSKDDFIKYLNFIEYQNWLDKDEE
;
A
#
# COMPACT_ATOMS: atom_id res chain seq x y z
N MET A 1 8.08 -0.36 -2.51
CA MET A 1 7.98 0.29 -3.83
C MET A 1 6.88 -0.34 -4.67
N ILE A 2 6.02 0.49 -5.26
CA ILE A 2 4.79 0.13 -6.01
C ILE A 2 5.02 -0.94 -7.09
N GLY A 3 6.12 -0.86 -7.83
CA GLY A 3 6.45 -1.84 -8.87
C GLY A 3 6.59 -3.28 -8.38
N LYS A 4 7.13 -3.47 -7.16
CA LYS A 4 7.23 -4.80 -6.54
C LYS A 4 5.85 -5.36 -6.21
N GLU A 5 4.94 -4.51 -5.74
CA GLU A 5 3.58 -4.91 -5.38
C GLU A 5 2.74 -5.26 -6.60
N ILE A 6 2.82 -4.44 -7.66
CA ILE A 6 2.20 -4.75 -8.97
C ILE A 6 2.69 -6.12 -9.47
N LYS A 7 4.01 -6.37 -9.42
CA LYS A 7 4.60 -7.66 -9.82
C LYS A 7 4.06 -8.82 -8.98
N ARG A 8 3.97 -8.64 -7.66
CA ARG A 8 3.48 -9.65 -6.71
C ARG A 8 2.03 -10.04 -7.01
N ILE A 9 1.12 -9.07 -7.13
CA ILE A 9 -0.30 -9.33 -7.42
C ILE A 9 -0.45 -9.94 -8.81
N ARG A 10 0.28 -9.43 -9.82
CA ARG A 10 0.29 -9.98 -11.18
C ARG A 10 0.68 -11.46 -11.20
N GLN A 11 1.75 -11.82 -10.49
CA GLN A 11 2.21 -13.20 -10.39
C GLN A 11 1.22 -14.08 -9.64
N LYS A 12 0.62 -13.58 -8.55
CA LYS A 12 -0.43 -14.30 -7.80
C LYS A 12 -1.65 -14.64 -8.67
N LYS A 13 -2.00 -13.76 -9.62
CA LYS A 13 -3.06 -14.02 -10.62
C LYS A 13 -2.60 -14.84 -11.83
N GLY A 14 -1.33 -15.26 -11.90
CA GLY A 14 -0.79 -16.04 -13.02
C GLY A 14 -0.71 -15.25 -14.33
N TYR A 15 -0.61 -13.93 -14.26
CA TYR A 15 -0.54 -13.09 -15.46
C TYR A 15 0.91 -12.91 -15.91
N SER A 16 1.18 -13.06 -17.21
CA SER A 16 2.43 -12.56 -17.78
C SER A 16 2.39 -11.03 -17.86
N ILE A 17 3.55 -10.38 -17.96
CA ILE A 17 3.62 -8.92 -18.16
C ILE A 17 2.82 -8.52 -19.41
N SER A 18 2.96 -9.26 -20.51
CA SER A 18 2.20 -9.00 -21.75
C SER A 18 0.68 -9.11 -21.52
N LYS A 19 0.23 -10.11 -20.74
CA LYS A 19 -1.18 -10.33 -20.45
C LYS A 19 -1.75 -9.17 -19.64
N LEU A 20 -1.07 -8.75 -18.56
CA LEU A 20 -1.52 -7.62 -17.75
C LEU A 20 -1.51 -6.32 -18.55
N ALA A 21 -0.45 -6.04 -19.30
CA ALA A 21 -0.35 -4.84 -20.13
C ALA A 21 -1.51 -4.72 -21.13
N LYS A 22 -1.89 -5.84 -21.76
CA LYS A 22 -3.03 -5.90 -22.68
C LYS A 22 -4.36 -5.68 -21.97
N MET A 23 -4.56 -6.31 -20.80
CA MET A 23 -5.80 -6.16 -20.03
C MET A 23 -5.99 -4.76 -19.45
N ALA A 24 -4.89 -4.11 -19.06
CA ALA A 24 -4.89 -2.77 -18.49
C ALA A 24 -4.87 -1.66 -19.56
N ASP A 25 -4.69 -2.00 -20.84
CA ASP A 25 -4.49 -1.02 -21.91
C ASP A 25 -3.32 -0.04 -21.59
N VAL A 26 -2.15 -0.62 -21.32
CA VAL A 26 -0.90 0.12 -21.05
C VAL A 26 0.28 -0.46 -21.84
N SER A 27 1.34 0.32 -21.99
CA SER A 27 2.57 -0.15 -22.61
C SER A 27 3.23 -1.27 -21.79
N LYS A 28 3.50 -2.40 -22.45
CA LYS A 28 4.28 -3.52 -21.89
C LYS A 28 5.67 -3.06 -21.42
N SER A 29 6.31 -2.17 -22.18
CA SER A 29 7.64 -1.64 -21.85
C SER A 29 7.58 -0.81 -20.56
N TYR A 30 6.56 0.05 -20.46
CA TYR A 30 6.37 0.90 -19.28
C TYR A 30 6.05 0.07 -18.03
N LEU A 31 5.12 -0.89 -18.12
CA LEU A 31 4.85 -1.83 -17.03
C LEU A 31 6.12 -2.59 -16.59
N SER A 32 6.96 -3.01 -17.54
CA SER A 32 8.24 -3.67 -17.24
C SER A 32 9.25 -2.73 -16.55
N GLN A 33 9.29 -1.45 -16.92
CA GLN A 33 10.13 -0.45 -16.25
C GLN A 33 9.66 -0.21 -14.82
N ILE A 34 8.34 -0.12 -14.61
CA ILE A 34 7.73 0.02 -13.28
C ILE A 34 8.06 -1.19 -12.39
N GLU A 35 7.82 -2.42 -12.85
CA GLU A 35 8.08 -3.63 -12.05
C GLU A 35 9.56 -3.85 -11.71
N ARG A 36 10.46 -3.30 -12.53
CA ARG A 36 11.92 -3.33 -12.27
C ARG A 36 12.41 -2.16 -11.42
N GLY A 37 11.56 -1.18 -11.11
CA GLY A 37 11.93 0.01 -10.36
C GLY A 37 12.74 1.04 -11.16
N LEU A 38 12.79 0.92 -12.50
CA LEU A 38 13.44 1.91 -13.36
C LEU A 38 12.59 3.18 -13.50
N GLN A 39 11.27 3.02 -13.42
CA GLN A 39 10.34 4.12 -13.23
C GLN A 39 9.68 3.93 -11.87
N THR A 40 9.79 4.95 -11.01
CA THR A 40 9.30 4.89 -9.62
C THR A 40 8.07 5.77 -9.40
N ASN A 41 7.82 6.73 -10.29
CA ASN A 41 6.71 7.67 -10.22
C ASN A 41 5.72 7.47 -11.40
N PRO A 42 4.86 6.43 -11.37
CA PRO A 42 3.78 6.27 -12.36
C PRO A 42 2.67 7.31 -12.18
N SER A 43 1.97 7.64 -13.27
CA SER A 43 0.78 8.49 -13.19
C SER A 43 -0.38 7.77 -12.49
N LEU A 44 -1.27 8.55 -11.86
CA LEU A 44 -2.50 8.03 -11.26
C LEU A 44 -3.36 7.26 -12.26
N GLN A 45 -3.45 7.75 -13.50
CA GLN A 45 -4.18 7.07 -14.58
C GLN A 45 -3.63 5.68 -14.87
N PHE A 46 -2.30 5.52 -14.88
CA PHE A 46 -1.68 4.21 -15.05
C PHE A 46 -2.04 3.26 -13.91
N LEU A 47 -2.00 3.75 -12.66
CA LEU A 47 -2.35 2.96 -11.48
C LEU A 47 -3.83 2.53 -11.49
N MET A 48 -4.74 3.42 -11.89
CA MET A 48 -6.17 3.10 -12.08
C MET A 48 -6.40 2.07 -13.19
N LYS A 49 -5.64 2.14 -14.28
CA LYS A 49 -5.71 1.17 -15.38
C LYS A 49 -5.21 -0.21 -14.97
N ILE A 50 -4.13 -0.29 -14.18
CA ILE A 50 -3.53 -1.55 -13.73
C ILE A 50 -4.32 -2.21 -12.60
N SER A 51 -4.86 -1.42 -11.67
CA SER A 51 -5.63 -1.92 -10.52
C SER A 51 -6.90 -2.69 -10.94
N LYS A 52 -7.60 -2.25 -11.99
CA LYS A 52 -8.78 -2.92 -12.55
C LYS A 52 -8.57 -4.40 -12.90
N PRO A 53 -7.66 -4.79 -13.81
CA PRO A 53 -7.41 -6.21 -14.11
C PRO A 53 -6.72 -6.96 -12.97
N LEU A 54 -6.06 -6.25 -12.07
CA LEU A 54 -5.53 -6.81 -10.83
C LEU A 54 -6.58 -6.98 -9.73
N ASP A 55 -7.84 -6.59 -9.97
CA ASP A 55 -8.97 -6.78 -9.05
C ASP A 55 -8.66 -6.26 -7.65
N THR A 56 -8.09 -5.05 -7.60
CA THR A 56 -7.70 -4.36 -6.37
C THR A 56 -8.00 -2.88 -6.51
N ASN A 57 -8.08 -2.16 -5.40
CA ASN A 57 -8.07 -0.70 -5.45
C ASN A 57 -6.64 -0.18 -5.68
N PHE A 58 -6.49 1.00 -6.31
CA PHE A 58 -5.16 1.51 -6.68
C PHE A 58 -4.35 1.94 -5.44
N GLU A 59 -5.02 2.37 -4.37
CA GLU A 59 -4.44 2.68 -3.06
C GLU A 59 -3.75 1.44 -2.45
N ASN A 60 -4.29 0.25 -2.71
CA ASN A 60 -3.68 -0.99 -2.22
C ASN A 60 -2.33 -1.29 -2.89
N LEU A 61 -2.02 -0.68 -4.04
CA LEU A 61 -0.71 -0.81 -4.70
C LEU A 61 0.40 -0.05 -3.96
N PHE A 62 0.02 0.88 -3.07
CA PHE A 62 0.92 1.62 -2.20
C PHE A 62 1.17 0.91 -0.87
N VAL A 63 0.49 -0.20 -0.61
CA VAL A 63 0.70 -1.00 0.59
C VAL A 63 2.02 -1.76 0.39
N GLU A 64 3.13 -1.08 0.67
CA GLU A 64 4.29 -1.78 1.21
C GLU A 64 3.77 -2.62 2.37
N ASN A 65 4.13 -3.90 2.39
CA ASN A 65 3.74 -4.85 3.42
C ASN A 65 3.74 -4.19 4.81
N LYS A 66 2.58 -3.68 5.25
CA LYS A 66 2.22 -3.61 6.66
C LYS A 66 1.89 -5.03 7.11
N HIS A 67 2.77 -5.99 6.80
CA HIS A 67 3.08 -6.93 7.85
C HIS A 67 3.81 -6.06 8.85
N ILE A 68 3.09 -5.68 9.90
CA ILE A 68 3.69 -5.22 11.14
C ILE A 68 4.58 -6.39 11.61
N THR A 69 5.78 -6.54 11.07
CA THR A 69 6.78 -7.52 11.53
C THR A 69 7.63 -6.94 12.65
N GLY A 70 7.04 -6.03 13.45
CA GLY A 70 7.75 -5.26 14.48
C GLY A 70 6.95 -5.01 15.75
N ILE A 71 5.72 -5.53 15.87
CA ILE A 71 5.09 -5.75 17.17
C ILE A 71 5.16 -7.26 17.33
N GLY A 72 6.24 -7.75 17.94
CA GLY A 72 6.44 -9.17 18.13
C GLY A 72 5.32 -9.72 19.00
N ASP A 73 4.34 -10.39 18.38
CA ASP A 73 3.30 -11.26 18.94
C ASP A 73 2.58 -10.86 20.25
N ASP A 74 2.79 -9.66 20.79
CA ASP A 74 2.21 -9.22 22.05
C ASP A 74 1.85 -7.73 21.97
N LEU A 75 0.59 -7.46 21.64
CA LEU A 75 -0.06 -6.24 22.11
C LEU A 75 -0.12 -6.38 23.63
N ASP A 76 0.73 -5.65 24.35
CA ASP A 76 0.67 -5.67 25.81
C ASP A 76 -0.71 -5.19 26.32
N GLU A 77 -0.98 -5.46 27.59
CA GLU A 77 -2.27 -5.13 28.20
C GLU A 77 -2.55 -3.62 28.24
N GLU A 78 -1.51 -2.79 28.20
CA GLU A 78 -1.65 -1.33 28.17
C GLU A 78 -2.22 -0.88 26.82
N TRP A 79 -1.65 -1.39 25.70
CA TRP A 79 -2.16 -1.12 24.37
C TRP A 79 -3.61 -1.57 24.18
N LYS A 80 -3.97 -2.77 24.69
CA LYS A 80 -5.35 -3.27 24.62
C LYS A 80 -6.33 -2.37 25.37
N LEU A 81 -5.95 -1.90 26.56
CA LEU A 81 -6.79 -1.01 27.36
C LEU A 81 -7.04 0.32 26.62
N LEU A 82 -5.99 0.93 26.08
CA LEU A 82 -6.09 2.21 25.36
C LEU A 82 -6.98 2.11 24.12
N ILE A 83 -6.81 1.06 23.32
CA ILE A 83 -7.66 0.83 22.12
C ILE A 83 -9.12 0.60 22.54
N THR A 84 -9.35 -0.16 23.62
CA THR A 84 -10.70 -0.42 24.13
C THR A 84 -11.38 0.86 24.62
N GLN A 85 -10.66 1.73 25.33
CA GLN A 85 -11.16 3.03 25.75
C GLN A 85 -11.51 3.92 24.57
N ALA A 86 -10.65 3.97 23.54
CA ALA A 86 -10.90 4.73 22.33
C ALA A 86 -12.17 4.28 21.59
N ILE A 87 -12.37 2.96 21.47
CA ILE A 87 -13.59 2.40 20.87
C ILE A 87 -14.83 2.77 21.68
N ASN A 88 -14.78 2.63 23.01
CA ASN A 88 -15.91 2.99 23.89
C ASN A 88 -16.21 4.49 23.89
N ALA A 89 -15.21 5.34 23.61
CA ALA A 89 -15.38 6.78 23.41
C ALA A 89 -15.96 7.15 22.03
N GLY A 90 -16.24 6.16 21.17
CA GLY A 90 -16.89 6.34 19.87
C GLY A 90 -15.93 6.48 18.69
N MET A 91 -14.65 6.16 18.85
CA MET A 91 -13.70 6.19 17.75
C MET A 91 -14.04 5.13 16.69
N SER A 92 -14.21 5.57 15.44
CA SER A 92 -14.39 4.66 14.31
C SER A 92 -13.04 4.15 13.78
N LYS A 93 -13.07 3.06 13.01
CA LYS A 93 -11.88 2.56 12.31
C LYS A 93 -11.30 3.62 11.36
N ASP A 94 -12.14 4.41 10.71
CA ASP A 94 -11.71 5.45 9.78
C ASP A 94 -11.00 6.61 10.51
N ASP A 95 -11.48 6.97 11.71
CA ASP A 95 -10.82 7.98 12.53
C ASP A 95 -9.45 7.50 13.02
N PHE A 96 -9.38 6.24 13.43
CA PHE A 96 -8.11 5.61 13.81
C PHE A 96 -7.12 5.58 12.64
N ILE A 97 -7.58 5.24 11.43
CA ILE A 97 -6.73 5.28 10.21
C ILE A 97 -6.23 6.69 9.92
N LYS A 98 -7.09 7.72 10.02
CA LYS A 98 -6.68 9.12 9.84
C LYS A 98 -5.61 9.52 10.85
N TYR A 99 -5.78 9.12 12.11
CA TYR A 99 -4.82 9.38 13.17
C TYR A 99 -3.48 8.69 12.90
N LEU A 100 -3.48 7.43 12.49
CA LEU A 100 -2.26 6.71 12.11
C LEU A 100 -1.52 7.41 10.96
N ASN A 101 -2.23 7.82 9.92
CA ASN A 101 -1.64 8.55 8.79
C ASN A 101 -1.02 9.89 9.23
N PHE A 102 -1.64 10.57 10.21
CA PHE A 102 -1.09 11.79 10.79
C PHE A 102 0.22 11.54 11.53
N ILE A 103 0.29 10.49 12.36
CA ILE A 103 1.53 10.13 13.08
C ILE A 103 2.65 9.73 12.10
N GLU A 104 2.32 8.98 11.05
CA GLU A 104 3.28 8.64 9.98
C GLU A 104 3.84 9.90 9.30
N TYR A 105 3.00 10.90 9.06
CA TYR A 105 3.42 12.18 8.49
C TYR A 105 4.31 13.01 9.44
N GLN A 106 3.99 13.06 10.73
CA GLN A 106 4.85 13.75 11.72
C GLN A 106 6.22 13.09 11.82
N ASN A 107 6.27 11.76 11.94
CA ASN A 107 7.53 11.01 11.98
C ASN A 107 8.36 11.16 10.69
N TRP A 108 7.73 11.51 9.57
CA TRP A 108 8.43 11.83 8.33
C TRP A 108 9.05 13.22 8.37
N LEU A 109 8.34 14.23 8.88
CA LEU A 109 8.87 15.59 9.06
C LEU A 109 10.09 15.60 10.00
N ASP A 110 10.02 14.87 11.10
CA ASP A 110 11.11 14.81 12.09
C ASP A 110 12.40 14.17 11.54
N LYS A 111 12.30 13.39 10.45
CA LYS A 111 13.45 12.75 9.79
C LYS A 111 14.11 13.61 8.70
N ASP A 112 13.41 14.64 8.21
CA ASP A 112 13.95 15.55 7.20
C ASP A 112 14.64 16.78 7.83
N GLU A 113 14.53 16.95 9.16
CA GLU A 113 15.20 18.01 9.94
C GLU A 113 16.54 17.58 10.60
N GLU A 114 16.93 16.29 10.53
CA GLU A 114 18.23 15.73 10.98
C GLU A 114 19.22 15.51 9.82
#